data_AF-A0A947X353-F1
#
_entry.id   AF-A0A947X353-F1
#
_cell.length_a   1.000
_cell.length_b   1.000
_cell.length_c   1.000
_cell.angle_alpha   90.00
_cell.angle_beta   90.00
_cell.angle_gamma   90.00
#
_symmetry.space_group_name_H-M   'P 1'
#
loop_
_entity.id
_entity.type
_entity.pdbx_description
1 polymer ?
#
loop_
_entity_poly.entity_id
_entity_poly.type
_entity_poly.pdbx_seq_one_letter_code
_entity_poly.pdbx_strand_id
1 'polypeptide(L)'
;MRDNDWGVRTGHHLWPGHPAIRTGDQLTIGERAADHLRNGMGSWTFVFVALVFLAGWMLGNRGAGFDPYPFILLNLVLSCVAALQGAILLISARRADQISAALAVHDYETNAEALRLINDLHRTIVAGGAIAPREAATTGDDPAPQ
;
A
#
# COMPACT_ATOMS: atom_id res chain seq x y z
N MET A 1 16.76 -36.39 -19.59
CA MET A 1 16.46 -35.15 -18.87
C MET A 1 15.28 -34.53 -19.58
N ARG A 2 14.10 -34.51 -18.95
CA ARG A 2 12.90 -33.88 -19.53
C ARG A 2 12.77 -32.53 -18.88
N ASP A 3 12.61 -31.52 -19.69
CA ASP A 3 12.54 -30.13 -19.28
C ASP A 3 11.12 -29.90 -18.74
N ASN A 4 10.97 -30.01 -17.43
CA ASN A 4 9.75 -29.70 -16.70
C ASN A 4 9.63 -28.19 -16.52
N ASP A 5 9.45 -27.50 -17.64
CA ASP A 5 9.02 -26.11 -17.71
C ASP A 5 7.49 -26.09 -17.50
N TRP A 6 7.07 -26.18 -16.24
CA TRP A 6 5.68 -25.93 -15.86
C TRP A 6 5.40 -24.46 -16.12
N GLY A 7 4.87 -24.15 -17.30
CA GLY A 7 4.55 -22.81 -17.81
C GLY A 7 3.50 -22.05 -16.99
N VAL A 8 3.75 -21.87 -15.69
CA VAL A 8 3.08 -20.91 -14.84
C VAL A 8 3.55 -19.55 -15.31
N ARG A 9 2.82 -18.98 -16.27
CA ARG A 9 2.96 -17.56 -16.59
C ARG A 9 2.63 -16.80 -15.31
N THR A 10 3.64 -16.42 -14.54
CA THR A 10 3.48 -15.52 -13.41
C THR A 10 2.87 -14.25 -13.96
N GLY A 11 1.55 -14.08 -13.75
CA GLY A 11 0.78 -12.91 -14.13
C GLY A 11 1.15 -11.70 -13.26
N HIS A 12 2.44 -11.33 -13.24
CA HIS A 12 2.96 -10.26 -12.40
C HIS A 12 2.69 -8.85 -13.00
N HIS A 13 1.66 -8.72 -13.83
CA HIS A 13 1.40 -7.56 -14.68
C HIS A 13 -0.07 -7.12 -14.75
N LEU A 14 -0.96 -7.65 -13.90
CA LEU A 14 -2.38 -7.23 -13.85
C LEU A 14 -2.63 -6.01 -12.95
N TRP A 15 -1.65 -5.61 -12.13
CA TRP A 15 -1.76 -4.49 -11.20
C TRP A 15 -1.82 -3.06 -11.80
N PRO A 16 -1.31 -2.74 -13.00
CA PRO A 16 -1.25 -1.36 -13.50
C PRO A 16 -2.61 -0.68 -13.75
N GLY A 17 -3.73 -1.42 -13.72
CA GLY A 17 -5.06 -0.93 -14.10
C GLY A 17 -6.14 -1.02 -13.03
N HIS A 18 -5.77 -1.23 -11.76
CA HIS A 18 -6.78 -1.43 -10.70
C HIS A 18 -7.67 -0.18 -10.54
N PRO A 19 -9.02 -0.29 -10.70
CA PRO A 19 -9.92 0.86 -10.74
C PRO A 19 -9.96 1.66 -9.44
N ALA A 20 -9.46 1.09 -8.33
CA ALA A 20 -9.30 1.78 -7.06
C ALA A 20 -8.21 2.88 -7.09
N ILE A 21 -7.26 2.83 -8.02
CA ILE A 21 -6.14 3.77 -8.10
C ILE A 21 -6.36 4.71 -9.30
N ARG A 22 -7.10 5.80 -9.09
CA ARG A 22 -7.10 6.92 -10.03
C ARG A 22 -5.66 7.46 -10.14
N THR A 23 -4.99 7.19 -11.25
CA THR A 23 -3.61 7.61 -11.50
C THR A 23 -3.58 8.64 -12.63
N GLY A 24 -2.88 9.76 -12.40
CA GLY A 24 -2.61 10.75 -13.45
C GLY A 24 -3.73 11.76 -13.70
N ASP A 25 -4.58 11.49 -14.68
CA ASP A 25 -5.39 12.52 -15.37
C ASP A 25 -6.77 12.83 -14.74
N GLN A 26 -7.14 12.15 -13.65
CA GLN A 26 -8.39 12.42 -12.90
C GLN A 26 -8.17 13.18 -11.58
N LEU A 27 -6.94 13.61 -11.30
CA LEU A 27 -6.61 14.39 -10.11
C LEU A 27 -6.95 15.86 -10.35
N THR A 28 -7.74 16.44 -9.45
CA THR A 28 -8.03 17.87 -9.47
C THR A 28 -6.75 18.68 -9.32
N ILE A 29 -6.74 19.93 -9.82
CA ILE A 29 -5.57 20.82 -9.75
C ILE A 29 -5.06 20.95 -8.30
N GLY A 30 -5.97 20.90 -7.33
CA GLY A 30 -5.65 20.92 -5.90
C GLY A 30 -4.90 19.67 -5.41
N GLU A 31 -5.23 18.48 -5.93
CA GLU A 31 -4.53 17.25 -5.56
C GLU A 31 -3.10 17.20 -6.13
N ARG A 32 -2.89 17.71 -7.36
CA ARG A 32 -1.52 17.84 -7.92
C ARG A 32 -0.68 18.84 -7.13
N ALA A 33 -1.26 19.97 -6.71
CA ALA A 33 -0.57 20.95 -5.89
C ALA A 33 -0.24 20.38 -4.50
N ALA A 34 -1.18 19.67 -3.88
CA ALA A 34 -0.98 19.00 -2.60
C ALA A 34 0.13 17.92 -2.67
N ASP A 35 0.19 17.14 -3.74
CA ASP A 35 1.24 16.14 -3.94
C ASP A 35 2.62 16.77 -4.14
N HIS A 36 2.70 17.91 -4.84
CA HIS A 36 3.96 18.63 -5.02
C HIS A 36 4.44 19.27 -3.71
N LEU A 37 3.53 19.88 -2.95
CA LEU A 37 3.80 20.41 -1.61
C LEU A 37 4.21 19.30 -0.63
N ARG A 38 3.50 18.16 -0.64
CA ARG A 38 3.81 16.99 0.20
C ARG A 38 5.19 16.41 -0.11
N ASN A 39 5.49 16.17 -1.39
CA ASN A 39 6.80 15.64 -1.77
C ASN A 39 7.93 16.65 -1.53
N GLY A 40 7.65 17.95 -1.68
CA GLY A 40 8.62 19.01 -1.40
C GLY A 40 8.94 19.19 0.10
N MET A 41 7.94 19.10 0.97
CA MET A 41 8.11 19.24 2.42
C MET A 41 8.84 18.06 3.08
N GLY A 42 8.88 16.89 2.43
CA GLY A 42 9.62 15.71 2.92
C GLY A 42 11.12 15.72 2.62
N SER A 43 11.62 16.69 1.85
CA SER A 43 13.03 16.78 1.47
C SER A 43 13.88 17.46 2.54
N TRP A 44 15.06 16.91 2.80
CA TRP A 44 16.07 17.52 3.67
C TRP A 44 16.46 18.94 3.25
N THR A 45 16.38 19.26 1.94
CA THR A 45 16.68 20.59 1.42
C THR A 45 15.69 21.66 1.88
N PHE A 46 14.41 21.31 2.12
CA PHE A 46 13.40 22.25 2.59
C PHE A 46 13.69 22.76 4.00
N VAL A 47 14.18 21.88 4.88
CA VAL A 47 14.57 22.23 6.26
C VAL A 47 15.70 23.26 6.25
N PHE A 48 16.72 23.07 5.41
CA PHE A 48 17.82 24.02 5.28
C PHE A 48 17.36 25.38 4.74
N VAL A 49 16.48 25.41 3.74
CA VAL A 49 15.92 26.67 3.23
C VAL A 49 15.12 27.41 4.30
N ALA A 50 14.30 26.70 5.08
CA ALA A 50 13.54 27.30 6.19
C ALA A 50 14.46 27.87 7.28
N LEU A 51 15.56 27.19 7.61
CA LEU A 51 16.55 27.67 8.57
C LEU A 51 17.30 28.91 8.07
N VAL A 52 17.70 28.94 6.80
CA VAL A 52 18.36 30.09 6.19
C VAL A 52 17.40 31.28 6.10
N PHE A 53 16.14 31.04 5.73
CA PHE A 53 15.10 32.07 5.73
C PHE A 53 14.88 32.65 7.13
N LEU A 54 14.79 31.80 8.16
CA LEU A 54 14.63 32.22 9.55
C LEU A 54 15.83 33.06 10.03
N ALA A 55 17.05 32.59 9.76
CA ALA A 55 18.27 33.33 10.10
C ALA A 55 18.36 34.67 9.35
N GLY A 56 18.02 34.69 8.06
CA GLY A 56 17.97 35.91 7.25
C GLY A 56 16.93 36.91 7.74
N TRP A 57 15.74 36.43 8.13
CA TRP A 57 14.67 37.26 8.69
C TRP A 57 15.06 37.87 10.04
N MET A 58 15.65 37.07 10.93
CA MET A 58 16.18 37.56 12.21
C MET A 58 17.27 38.61 12.02
N LEU A 59 18.11 38.49 10.98
CA LEU A 59 19.19 39.43 10.71
C LEU A 59 18.69 40.73 10.07
N GLY A 60 17.77 40.65 9.10
CA GLY A 60 17.17 41.82 8.43
C GLY A 60 16.28 42.65 9.36
N ASN A 61 15.63 42.01 10.33
CA ASN A 61 14.75 42.67 11.28
C ASN A 61 15.51 43.43 12.40
N ARG A 62 16.84 43.27 12.52
CA ARG A 62 17.64 44.00 13.53
C ARG A 62 17.69 45.51 13.32
N GLY A 63 17.44 46.01 12.11
CA GLY A 63 17.60 47.44 11.78
C GLY A 63 16.32 48.26 11.65
N ALA A 64 15.17 47.61 11.43
CA ALA A 64 13.94 48.30 11.00
C ALA A 64 12.79 48.25 12.02
N GLY A 65 12.88 47.41 13.07
CA GLY A 65 11.83 47.29 14.09
C GLY A 65 10.48 46.78 13.55
N PHE A 66 10.49 46.11 12.40
CA PHE A 66 9.29 45.67 11.70
C PHE A 66 8.59 44.50 12.42
N ASP A 67 9.35 43.70 13.18
CA ASP A 67 8.84 42.61 14.03
C ASP A 67 9.59 42.54 15.38
N PRO A 68 9.36 43.47 16.34
CA PRO A 68 10.03 43.47 17.64
C PRO A 68 9.76 42.16 18.41
N TYR A 69 10.70 41.77 19.27
CA TYR A 69 10.51 40.63 20.17
C TYR A 69 9.23 40.84 21.00
N PRO A 70 8.24 39.92 21.02
CA PRO A 70 8.24 38.52 20.57
C PRO A 70 7.62 38.36 19.17
N PHE A 71 8.45 38.05 18.17
CA PHE A 71 8.15 37.99 16.73
C PHE A 71 6.73 37.48 16.37
N ILE A 72 5.74 38.38 16.33
CA ILE A 72 4.31 38.00 16.28
C ILE A 72 3.95 37.53 14.87
N LEU A 73 4.52 38.19 13.86
CA LEU A 73 4.27 37.91 12.45
C LEU A 73 4.93 36.60 12.05
N LEU A 74 6.16 36.37 12.51
CA LEU A 74 6.89 35.13 12.25
C LEU A 74 6.15 33.93 12.84
N ASN A 75 5.73 34.03 14.11
CA ASN A 75 4.96 32.96 14.76
C ASN A 75 3.61 32.71 14.08
N LEU A 76 2.93 33.76 13.61
CA LEU A 76 1.66 33.64 12.88
C LEU A 76 1.86 32.89 11.55
N VAL A 77 2.88 33.27 10.77
CA VAL A 77 3.17 32.62 9.48
C VAL A 77 3.57 31.16 9.69
N LEU A 78 4.44 30.88 10.66
CA LEU A 78 4.84 29.50 10.97
C LEU A 78 3.65 28.65 11.42
N SER A 79 2.77 29.18 12.25
CA SER A 79 1.56 28.48 12.70
C SER A 79 0.62 28.18 11.52
N CYS A 80 0.46 29.15 10.61
CA CYS A 80 -0.34 28.96 9.41
C CYS A 80 0.25 27.89 8.47
N VAL A 81 1.57 27.89 8.27
CA VAL A 81 2.27 26.86 7.48
C VAL A 81 2.09 25.48 8.11
N ALA A 82 2.21 25.37 9.43
CA ALA A 82 2.01 24.11 10.16
C ALA A 82 0.55 23.61 10.06
N ALA A 83 -0.43 24.52 10.14
CA ALA A 83 -1.84 24.17 9.95
C ALA A 83 -2.13 23.68 8.52
N LEU A 84 -1.56 24.35 7.51
CA LEU A 84 -1.65 23.94 6.11
C LEU A 84 -0.99 22.56 5.90
N GLN A 85 0.18 22.32 6.52
CA GLN A 85 0.86 21.02 6.52
C GLN A 85 -0.04 19.91 7.06
N GLY A 86 -0.68 20.12 8.21
CA GLY A 86 -1.61 19.16 8.81
C GLY A 86 -2.83 18.89 7.92
N ALA A 87 -3.38 19.93 7.27
CA ALA A 87 -4.51 19.79 6.36
C ALA A 87 -4.16 18.97 5.11
N ILE A 88 -3.01 19.25 4.49
CA ILE A 88 -2.52 18.49 3.31
C ILE A 88 -2.26 17.04 3.69
N LEU A 89 -1.60 16.81 4.84
CA LEU A 89 -1.35 15.46 5.35
C LEU A 89 -2.68 14.70 5.53
N LEU A 90 -3.69 15.33 6.14
CA LEU A 90 -5.01 14.75 6.37
C LEU A 90 -5.75 14.43 5.06
N ILE A 91 -5.70 15.31 4.07
CA ILE A 91 -6.30 15.06 2.75
C ILE A 91 -5.62 13.85 2.09
N SER A 92 -4.29 13.82 2.14
CA SER A 92 -3.52 12.72 1.55
C SER A 92 -3.74 11.38 2.25
N ALA A 93 -3.93 11.41 3.57
CA ALA A 93 -4.25 10.24 4.39
C ALA A 93 -5.68 9.73 4.10
N ARG A 94 -6.68 10.62 4.01
CA ARG A 94 -8.06 10.25 3.67
C ARG A 94 -8.15 9.53 2.33
N ARG A 95 -7.37 9.96 1.34
CA ARG A 95 -7.30 9.31 0.02
C ARG A 95 -6.64 7.93 0.10
N ALA A 96 -5.52 7.81 0.80
CA ALA A 96 -4.83 6.53 0.98
C ALA A 96 -5.69 5.49 1.70
N ASP A 97 -6.45 5.91 2.71
CA ASP A 97 -7.35 5.05 3.48
C ASP A 97 -8.51 4.54 2.62
N GLN A 98 -9.13 5.39 1.79
CA GLN A 98 -10.18 4.96 0.85
C GLN A 98 -9.68 3.92 -0.16
N ILE A 99 -8.48 4.12 -0.71
CA ILE A 99 -7.86 3.16 -1.64
C ILE A 99 -7.57 1.85 -0.92
N SER A 100 -7.04 1.90 0.30
CA SER A 100 -6.71 0.71 1.10
C SER A 100 -7.97 -0.08 1.46
N ALA A 101 -9.06 0.59 1.81
CA ALA A 101 -10.34 -0.06 2.09
C ALA A 101 -10.92 -0.75 0.85
N ALA A 102 -10.87 -0.12 -0.32
CA ALA A 102 -11.34 -0.71 -1.57
C ALA A 102 -10.51 -1.95 -1.98
N LEU A 103 -9.18 -1.88 -1.82
CA LEU A 103 -8.29 -3.02 -2.05
C LEU A 103 -8.59 -4.17 -1.08
N ALA A 104 -8.79 -3.89 0.20
CA ALA A 104 -9.09 -4.93 1.19
C ALA A 104 -10.38 -5.71 0.87
N VAL A 105 -11.41 -5.05 0.33
CA VAL A 105 -12.63 -5.72 -0.14
C VAL A 105 -12.35 -6.63 -1.32
N HIS A 106 -11.58 -6.17 -2.30
CA HIS A 106 -11.25 -6.95 -3.49
C HIS A 106 -10.35 -8.17 -3.17
N ASP A 107 -9.36 -7.97 -2.29
CA ASP A 107 -8.51 -9.05 -1.79
C ASP A 107 -9.33 -10.10 -1.05
N TYR A 108 -10.33 -9.67 -0.27
CA TYR A 108 -11.24 -10.60 0.42
C TYR A 108 -12.07 -11.44 -0.57
N GLU A 109 -12.64 -10.82 -1.60
CA GLU A 109 -13.41 -11.52 -2.64
C GLU A 109 -12.55 -12.55 -3.39
N THR A 110 -11.36 -12.13 -3.84
CA THR A 110 -10.41 -12.99 -4.55
C THR A 110 -9.97 -14.16 -3.69
N ASN A 111 -9.67 -13.90 -2.41
CA ASN A 111 -9.28 -14.94 -1.47
C ASN A 111 -10.43 -15.93 -1.19
N ALA A 112 -11.66 -15.45 -1.08
CA ALA A 112 -12.84 -16.31 -0.90
C ALA A 112 -13.09 -17.20 -2.14
N GLU A 113 -12.90 -16.66 -3.35
CA GLU A 113 -13.00 -17.43 -4.59
C GLU A 113 -11.90 -18.48 -4.70
N ALA A 114 -10.65 -18.12 -4.40
CA ALA A 114 -9.54 -19.06 -4.38
C ALA A 114 -9.80 -20.23 -3.40
N LEU A 115 -10.33 -19.93 -2.21
CA LEU A 115 -10.74 -20.95 -1.24
C LEU A 115 -11.82 -21.89 -1.78
N ARG A 116 -12.82 -21.35 -2.50
CA ARG A 116 -13.86 -22.18 -3.15
C ARG A 116 -13.25 -23.10 -4.20
N LEU A 117 -12.42 -22.57 -5.09
CA LEU A 117 -11.76 -23.35 -6.14
C LEU A 117 -10.88 -24.46 -5.56
N ILE A 118 -10.13 -24.18 -4.49
CA ILE A 118 -9.34 -25.19 -3.77
C ILE A 118 -10.25 -26.26 -3.18
N ASN A 119 -11.38 -25.87 -2.57
CA ASN A 119 -12.32 -26.83 -1.99
C ASN A 119 -12.93 -27.74 -3.06
N ASP A 120 -13.32 -27.17 -4.21
CA ASP A 120 -13.86 -27.93 -5.33
C ASP A 120 -12.81 -28.86 -5.94
N LEU A 121 -11.56 -28.40 -6.10
CA LEU A 121 -10.45 -29.25 -6.53
C LEU A 121 -10.22 -30.40 -5.53
N HIS A 122 -10.20 -30.10 -4.23
CA HIS A 122 -10.05 -31.11 -3.19
C HIS A 122 -11.18 -32.16 -3.26
N ARG A 123 -12.44 -31.71 -3.40
CA ARG A 123 -13.60 -32.59 -3.56
C ARG A 123 -13.49 -33.46 -4.81
N THR A 124 -13.11 -32.89 -5.94
CA THR A 124 -12.98 -33.63 -7.20
C THR A 124 -11.83 -34.63 -7.18
N ILE A 125 -10.71 -34.32 -6.53
CA ILE A 125 -9.61 -35.29 -6.33
C ILE A 125 -10.09 -36.44 -5.43
N VAL A 126 -10.71 -36.13 -4.30
CA VAL A 126 -11.24 -37.14 -3.36
C VAL A 126 -12.33 -38.00 -4.01
N ALA A 127 -13.23 -37.39 -4.80
CA ALA A 127 -14.32 -38.08 -5.48
C ALA A 127 -13.89 -38.82 -6.76
N GLY A 128 -12.87 -38.31 -7.47
CA GLY A 128 -12.43 -38.79 -8.79
C GLY A 128 -11.22 -39.72 -8.79
N GLY A 129 -10.49 -39.86 -7.67
CA GLY A 129 -9.25 -40.61 -7.65
C GLY A 129 -8.93 -41.32 -6.34
N ALA A 130 -8.98 -42.65 -6.40
CA ALA A 130 -7.74 -43.41 -6.28
C ALA A 130 -6.93 -43.31 -4.96
N ILE A 131 -7.62 -43.25 -3.82
CA ILE A 131 -7.08 -43.76 -2.55
C ILE A 131 -8.12 -44.72 -1.97
N ALA A 132 -8.33 -45.87 -2.65
CA ALA A 132 -8.90 -47.01 -1.96
C ALA A 132 -7.91 -47.39 -0.84
N PRO A 133 -8.36 -47.58 0.42
CA PRO A 133 -7.48 -48.01 1.50
C PRO A 133 -6.74 -49.27 1.03
N ARG A 134 -5.41 -49.20 0.95
CA ARG A 134 -4.57 -50.37 0.65
C ARG A 134 -4.49 -51.27 1.89
N GLU A 135 -5.63 -51.80 2.31
CA GLU A 135 -5.78 -52.74 3.42
C GLU A 135 -6.56 -53.98 2.93
N ALA A 136 -6.01 -54.67 1.92
CA ALA A 136 -6.52 -55.99 1.50
C ALA A 136 -5.39 -56.89 0.96
N ALA A 137 -4.15 -56.69 1.44
CA ALA A 137 -3.00 -57.49 1.03
C ALA A 137 -2.27 -58.14 2.22
N THR A 138 -3.03 -58.54 3.24
CA THR A 138 -2.60 -59.53 4.25
C THR A 138 -3.68 -60.60 4.42
N THR A 139 -4.18 -61.14 3.31
CA THR A 139 -4.96 -62.38 3.31
C THR A 139 -4.28 -63.33 2.34
N GLY A 140 -3.33 -64.10 2.87
CA GLY A 140 -2.62 -65.13 2.13
C GLY A 140 -1.23 -65.33 2.71
N ASP A 141 -1.12 -66.12 3.77
CA ASP A 141 -0.53 -67.47 3.69
C ASP A 141 -0.41 -68.04 5.12
N ASP A 142 -1.35 -68.91 5.51
CA ASP A 142 -1.08 -69.89 6.57
C ASP A 142 -1.87 -71.18 6.27
N PRO A 143 -1.24 -72.19 5.66
CA PRO A 143 -1.87 -73.49 5.47
C PRO A 143 -1.72 -74.35 6.73
N ALA A 144 -2.84 -74.62 7.42
CA ALA A 144 -3.02 -75.81 8.24
C ALA A 144 -4.15 -76.65 7.60
N PRO A 145 -4.18 -78.01 7.67
CA PRO A 145 -3.48 -78.89 8.63
C PRO A 145 -2.83 -80.17 8.02
N GLN A 146 -1.90 -80.79 8.76
CA GLN A 146 -1.74 -82.25 8.92
C GLN A 146 -1.31 -82.56 10.36
#